data_AF-A0AAV7HVQ8-F1
#
_entry.id   AF-A0AAV7HVQ8-F1
#
_cell.length_a   1.000
_cell.length_b   1.000
_cell.length_c   1.000
_cell.angle_alpha   90.00
_cell.angle_beta   90.00
_cell.angle_gamma   90.00
#
_symmetry.space_group_name_H-M   'P 1'
#
loop_
_entity.id
_entity.type
_entity.pdbx_description
1 polymer ?
#
loop_
_entity_poly.entity_id
_entity_poly.type
_entity_poly.pdbx_seq_one_letter_code
_entity_poly.pdbx_strand_id
1 'polypeptide(L)'
;MNVASFITTVSVSWILIFFVSTQKSMINIIDRLISVNQKLNISADSYSKDFLSYFIVITNFLVSLVKILLELPNSSIRTVLSTNFANVVCSWIIVQFTLLLGIVGKQIKAVNLSIKKMNDIRSDLAQIPALRVNRLLEDESACRDINNIKRIYIELSEISGEINNLYGLTVLISLLLFGFDAIVSLHIIFILPPPKAFSLFLFHIATGLIAPWGIFLFLVLTSAVSKTTDLSKKTGQIISLLSNRRPINPKFKEQLYKFSNDLSHFKVEFSAYGALPLDRDFLGIAAGTIATFLTIIIQGADVN
;
A
#
# COMPACT_ATOMS: atom_id res chain seq x y z
N MET A 1 14.41 30.22 -13.81
CA MET A 1 13.82 29.11 -13.02
C MET A 1 13.63 27.96 -13.99
N ASN A 2 14.29 26.82 -13.80
CA ASN A 2 14.17 25.69 -14.73
C ASN A 2 12.73 25.17 -14.72
N VAL A 3 12.17 24.88 -15.91
CA VAL A 3 10.79 24.38 -16.09
C VAL A 3 10.53 23.15 -15.19
N ALA A 4 11.50 22.25 -15.06
CA ALA A 4 11.42 21.10 -14.15
C ALA A 4 11.21 21.51 -12.68
N SER A 5 11.96 22.51 -12.19
CA SER A 5 11.83 23.00 -10.81
C SER A 5 10.49 23.71 -10.57
N PHE A 6 9.93 24.36 -11.59
CA PHE A 6 8.58 24.92 -11.51
C PHE A 6 7.53 23.81 -11.39
N ILE A 7 7.60 22.79 -12.27
CA ILE A 7 6.66 21.66 -12.27
C ILE A 7 6.71 20.92 -10.93
N THR A 8 7.90 20.61 -10.39
CA THR A 8 8.01 19.93 -9.10
C THR A 8 7.42 20.77 -7.96
N THR A 9 7.69 22.08 -7.94
CA THR A 9 7.17 22.97 -6.91
C THR A 9 5.65 23.08 -6.96
N VAL A 10 5.07 23.21 -8.16
CA VAL A 10 3.61 23.26 -8.34
C VAL A 10 2.96 21.94 -7.93
N SER A 11 3.53 20.80 -8.37
CA SER A 11 3.03 19.47 -7.99
C SER A 11 3.05 19.27 -6.48
N VAL A 12 4.14 19.64 -5.80
CA VAL A 12 4.25 19.50 -4.34
C VAL A 12 3.31 20.44 -3.60
N SER A 13 3.18 21.68 -4.07
CA SER A 13 2.23 22.64 -3.50
C SER A 13 0.79 22.12 -3.61
N TRP A 14 0.43 21.57 -4.77
CA TRP A 14 -0.87 20.94 -4.98
C TRP A 14 -1.07 19.73 -4.07
N ILE A 15 -0.07 18.85 -3.96
CA ILE A 15 -0.09 17.69 -3.05
C ILE A 15 -0.32 18.13 -1.59
N LEU A 16 0.37 19.17 -1.13
CA LEU A 16 0.22 19.66 0.25
C LEU A 16 -1.16 20.28 0.50
N ILE A 17 -1.65 21.09 -0.44
CA ILE A 17 -3.00 21.67 -0.35
C ILE A 17 -4.05 20.56 -0.33
N PHE A 18 -3.89 19.55 -1.20
CA PHE A 18 -4.75 18.38 -1.23
C PHE A 18 -4.69 17.62 0.09
N PHE A 19 -3.50 17.40 0.66
CA PHE A 19 -3.30 16.70 1.93
C PHE A 19 -3.95 17.44 3.11
N VAL A 20 -3.76 18.76 3.19
CA VAL A 20 -4.42 19.60 4.21
C VAL A 20 -5.94 19.53 4.06
N SER A 21 -6.45 19.61 2.83
CA SER A 21 -7.88 19.55 2.56
C SER A 21 -8.50 18.18 2.90
N THR A 22 -7.70 17.12 2.84
CA THR A 22 -8.14 15.73 3.07
C THR A 22 -7.86 15.22 4.48
N GLN A 23 -7.23 16.03 5.33
CA GLN A 23 -6.86 15.64 6.70
C GLN A 23 -8.04 15.14 7.53
N LYS A 24 -9.19 15.81 7.43
CA LYS A 24 -10.43 15.39 8.12
C LYS A 24 -10.90 14.01 7.67
N SER A 25 -10.77 13.72 6.37
CA SER A 25 -11.14 12.41 5.82
C SER A 25 -10.20 11.30 6.31
N MET A 26 -8.90 11.59 6.41
CA MET A 26 -7.94 10.62 6.94
C MET A 26 -8.19 10.28 8.40
N ILE A 27 -8.48 11.27 9.24
CA ILE A 27 -8.80 11.03 10.65
C ILE A 27 -10.04 10.14 10.76
N ASN A 28 -11.09 10.42 9.98
CA ASN A 28 -12.29 9.59 9.95
C ASN A 28 -12.00 8.13 9.52
N ILE A 29 -11.13 7.93 8.52
CA ILE A 29 -10.70 6.59 8.11
C ILE A 29 -9.97 5.86 9.23
N ILE A 30 -9.04 6.54 9.92
CA ILE A 30 -8.28 5.96 11.03
C ILE A 30 -9.23 5.58 12.17
N ASP A 31 -10.18 6.45 12.53
CA ASP A 31 -11.16 6.16 13.60
C ASP A 31 -12.03 4.96 13.25
N ARG A 32 -12.49 4.85 12.00
CA ARG A 32 -13.23 3.68 11.51
C ARG A 32 -12.37 2.41 11.53
N LEU A 33 -11.10 2.48 11.14
CA LEU A 33 -10.16 1.35 11.23
C LEU A 33 -9.94 0.92 12.69
N ILE A 34 -9.85 1.87 13.63
CA ILE A 34 -9.75 1.56 15.07
C ILE A 34 -11.04 0.90 15.55
N SER A 35 -12.21 1.39 15.13
CA SER A 35 -13.50 0.77 15.47
C SER A 35 -13.60 -0.66 14.96
N VAL A 36 -13.24 -0.92 13.70
CA VAL A 36 -13.16 -2.27 13.13
C VAL A 36 -12.20 -3.15 13.91
N ASN A 37 -11.05 -2.59 14.30
CA ASN A 37 -10.06 -3.31 15.08
C ASN A 37 -10.60 -3.79 16.44
N GLN A 38 -11.34 -2.92 17.13
CA GLN A 38 -12.03 -3.25 18.38
C GLN A 38 -13.08 -4.33 18.18
N LYS A 39 -13.89 -4.24 17.10
CA LYS A 39 -14.90 -5.26 16.76
C LYS A 39 -14.28 -6.64 16.50
N LEU A 40 -13.07 -6.69 15.92
CA LEU A 40 -12.35 -7.93 15.65
C LEU A 40 -11.56 -8.47 16.86
N ASN A 41 -11.57 -7.74 17.98
CA ASN A 41 -10.78 -8.04 19.18
C ASN A 41 -9.30 -8.36 18.87
N ILE A 42 -8.73 -7.65 17.90
CA ILE A 42 -7.32 -7.79 17.55
C ILE A 42 -6.53 -7.15 18.68
N SER A 43 -5.75 -7.96 19.40
CA SER A 43 -4.94 -7.48 20.52
C SER A 43 -4.02 -6.34 20.06
N ALA A 44 -3.88 -5.31 20.91
CA ALA A 44 -2.96 -4.19 20.65
C ALA A 44 -1.52 -4.68 20.40
N ASP A 45 -1.16 -5.83 20.98
CA ASP A 45 0.14 -6.50 20.78
C ASP A 45 0.37 -6.99 19.34
N SER A 46 -0.70 -7.18 18.55
CA SER A 46 -0.61 -7.49 17.11
C SER A 46 -0.25 -6.28 16.25
N TYR A 47 -0.33 -5.05 16.77
CA TYR A 47 0.10 -3.83 16.07
C TYR A 47 1.50 -3.37 16.50
N SER A 48 1.87 -3.56 17.77
CA SER A 48 3.15 -3.07 18.32
C SER A 48 4.38 -3.74 17.69
N LYS A 49 4.24 -4.93 17.08
CA LYS A 49 5.35 -5.74 16.55
C LYS A 49 5.54 -5.68 15.03
N ASP A 50 4.98 -4.69 14.34
CA ASP A 50 5.30 -4.49 12.92
C ASP A 50 6.66 -3.81 12.75
N PHE A 51 7.71 -4.58 13.01
CA PHE A 51 9.09 -4.18 12.77
C PHE A 51 9.27 -3.61 11.35
N LEU A 52 8.59 -4.20 10.36
CA LEU A 52 8.64 -3.73 8.97
C LEU A 52 8.12 -2.30 8.81
N SER A 53 7.01 -1.96 9.46
CA SER A 53 6.39 -0.63 9.39
C SER A 53 7.30 0.44 10.02
N TYR A 54 7.85 0.16 11.21
CA TYR A 54 8.83 1.04 11.84
C TYR A 54 10.11 1.16 11.02
N PHE A 55 10.60 0.05 10.49
CA PHE A 55 11.79 0.02 9.65
C PHE A 55 11.61 0.89 8.39
N ILE A 56 10.46 0.83 7.71
CA ILE A 56 10.18 1.66 6.53
C ILE A 56 10.19 3.15 6.90
N VAL A 57 9.54 3.56 8.00
CA VAL A 57 9.48 4.97 8.43
C VAL A 57 10.88 5.48 8.81
N ILE A 58 11.60 4.74 9.63
CA ILE A 58 12.94 5.12 10.10
C ILE A 58 13.91 5.19 8.92
N THR A 59 13.90 4.19 8.03
CA THR A 59 14.77 4.18 6.85
C THR A 59 14.43 5.34 5.92
N ASN A 60 13.15 5.68 5.72
CA ASN A 60 12.76 6.83 4.91
C ASN A 60 13.26 8.15 5.48
N PHE A 61 13.14 8.32 6.80
CA PHE A 61 13.66 9.50 7.49
C PHE A 61 15.18 9.60 7.36
N LEU A 62 15.90 8.50 7.60
CA LEU A 62 17.36 8.45 7.51
C LEU A 62 17.87 8.74 6.10
N VAL A 63 17.29 8.12 5.06
CA VAL A 63 17.70 8.35 3.67
C VAL A 63 17.44 9.79 3.26
N SER A 64 16.29 10.35 3.65
CA SER A 64 15.97 11.77 3.41
C SER A 64 16.96 12.71 4.09
N LEU A 65 17.34 12.42 5.34
CA LEU A 65 18.30 13.22 6.09
C LEU A 65 19.70 13.14 5.48
N VAL A 66 20.18 11.92 5.19
CA VAL A 66 21.49 11.70 4.56
C VAL A 66 21.58 12.44 3.23
N LYS A 67 20.53 12.39 2.40
CA LYS A 67 20.50 13.09 1.13
C LYS A 67 20.68 14.60 1.29
N ILE A 68 19.91 15.21 2.20
CA ILE A 68 20.02 16.65 2.49
C ILE A 68 21.44 17.01 2.97
N LEU A 69 22.02 16.19 3.86
CA LEU A 69 23.37 16.41 4.39
C LEU A 69 24.45 16.33 3.30
N LEU A 70 24.31 15.41 2.34
CA LEU A 70 25.28 15.24 1.24
C LEU A 70 25.20 16.35 0.19
N GLU A 71 24.05 17.00 0.00
CA GLU A 71 23.87 18.07 -1.00
C GLU A 71 24.24 19.47 -0.48
N LEU A 72 24.18 19.69 0.84
CA LEU A 72 24.48 20.99 1.49
C LEU A 72 25.84 21.60 1.11
N PRO A 73 26.95 20.85 0.99
CA PRO A 73 28.26 21.45 0.68
C PRO A 73 28.40 22.00 -0.74
N ASN A 74 27.59 21.51 -1.68
CA ASN A 74 27.76 21.80 -3.12
C ASN A 74 26.67 22.71 -3.69
N SER A 75 25.60 22.97 -2.94
CA SER A 75 24.42 23.69 -3.42
C SER A 75 23.97 24.76 -2.43
N SER A 76 23.33 25.82 -2.94
CA SER A 76 22.69 26.80 -2.06
C SER A 76 21.59 26.11 -1.25
N ILE A 77 21.41 26.54 0.02
CA ILE A 77 20.35 26.02 0.91
C ILE A 77 18.97 26.09 0.23
N ARG A 78 18.71 27.16 -0.55
CA ARG A 78 17.46 27.31 -1.31
C ARG A 78 17.26 26.20 -2.33
N THR A 79 18.32 25.85 -3.07
CA THR A 79 18.28 24.77 -4.06
C THR A 79 18.09 23.41 -3.39
N VAL A 80 18.84 23.14 -2.32
CA VAL A 80 18.74 21.88 -1.56
C VAL A 80 17.33 21.71 -1.00
N LEU A 81 16.77 22.74 -0.37
CA LEU A 81 15.42 22.67 0.17
C LEU A 81 14.39 22.45 -0.95
N SER A 82 14.46 23.20 -2.05
CA SER A 82 13.47 23.08 -3.13
C SER A 82 13.46 21.69 -3.77
N THR A 83 14.62 21.10 -4.02
CA THR A 83 14.73 19.80 -4.71
C THR A 83 14.45 18.61 -3.79
N ASN A 84 14.87 18.70 -2.52
CA ASN A 84 14.65 17.62 -1.56
C ASN A 84 13.25 17.63 -0.95
N PHE A 85 12.64 18.80 -0.80
CA PHE A 85 11.31 18.89 -0.22
C PHE A 85 10.28 18.08 -1.01
N ALA A 86 10.34 18.12 -2.34
CA ALA A 86 9.50 17.31 -3.21
C ALA A 86 9.66 15.81 -2.94
N ASN A 87 10.92 15.36 -2.91
CA ASN A 87 11.27 13.98 -2.68
C ASN A 87 10.83 13.47 -1.29
N VAL A 88 10.99 14.30 -0.26
CA VAL A 88 10.55 13.99 1.11
C VAL A 88 9.03 13.89 1.20
N VAL A 89 8.31 14.83 0.57
CA VAL A 89 6.84 14.80 0.58
C VAL A 89 6.32 13.58 -0.18
N CYS A 90 6.82 13.31 -1.38
CA CYS A 90 6.42 12.14 -2.17
C CYS A 90 6.74 10.83 -1.46
N SER A 91 7.94 10.69 -0.87
CA SER A 91 8.32 9.48 -0.14
C SER A 91 7.43 9.26 1.07
N TRP A 92 7.12 10.34 1.81
CA TRP A 92 6.26 10.29 2.97
C TRP A 92 4.84 9.81 2.63
N ILE A 93 4.28 10.28 1.51
CA ILE A 93 2.94 9.87 1.05
C ILE A 93 2.90 8.39 0.70
N ILE A 94 3.92 7.89 -0.02
CA ILE A 94 4.03 6.46 -0.35
C ILE A 94 4.11 5.62 0.93
N VAL A 95 4.92 6.06 1.90
CA VAL A 95 5.04 5.38 3.20
C VAL A 95 3.70 5.38 3.94
N GLN A 96 3.02 6.51 4.05
CA GLN A 96 1.71 6.60 4.70
C GLN A 96 0.68 5.68 4.07
N PHE A 97 0.58 5.70 2.73
CA PHE A 97 -0.34 4.83 2.02
C PHE A 97 -0.02 3.35 2.27
N THR A 98 1.26 2.97 2.22
CA THR A 98 1.71 1.60 2.52
C THR A 98 1.33 1.18 3.95
N LEU A 99 1.49 2.07 4.94
CA LEU A 99 1.13 1.78 6.33
C LEU A 99 -0.38 1.55 6.49
N LEU A 100 -1.22 2.38 5.85
CA LEU A 100 -2.67 2.21 5.85
C LEU A 100 -3.08 0.88 5.22
N LEU A 101 -2.48 0.51 4.08
CA LEU A 101 -2.69 -0.81 3.46
C LEU A 101 -2.26 -1.95 4.39
N GLY A 102 -1.16 -1.78 5.13
CA GLY A 102 -0.71 -2.74 6.14
C GLY A 102 -1.77 -2.98 7.23
N ILE A 103 -2.39 -1.91 7.72
CA ILE A 103 -3.48 -1.98 8.72
C ILE A 103 -4.70 -2.71 8.14
N VAL A 104 -5.17 -2.29 6.97
CA VAL A 104 -6.30 -2.94 6.28
C VAL A 104 -6.01 -4.42 6.05
N GLY A 105 -4.83 -4.75 5.52
CA GLY A 105 -4.41 -6.13 5.26
C GLY A 105 -4.40 -7.00 6.52
N LYS A 106 -3.99 -6.46 7.67
CA LYS A 106 -4.09 -7.16 8.96
C LYS A 106 -5.52 -7.46 9.36
N GLN A 107 -6.42 -6.49 9.19
CA GLN A 107 -7.83 -6.65 9.54
C GLN A 107 -8.52 -7.67 8.63
N ILE A 108 -8.23 -7.66 7.32
CA ILE A 108 -8.69 -8.71 6.38
C ILE A 108 -8.13 -10.08 6.77
N LYS A 109 -6.86 -10.16 7.17
CA LYS A 109 -6.27 -11.41 7.67
C LYS A 109 -6.98 -11.92 8.93
N ALA A 110 -7.33 -11.02 9.85
CA ALA A 110 -8.08 -11.38 11.05
C ALA A 110 -9.49 -11.88 10.71
N VAL A 111 -10.18 -11.23 9.77
CA VAL A 111 -11.46 -11.73 9.22
C VAL A 111 -11.30 -13.15 8.68
N ASN A 112 -10.28 -13.41 7.84
CA ASN A 112 -10.01 -14.74 7.29
C ASN A 112 -9.75 -15.79 8.39
N LEU A 113 -9.02 -15.42 9.45
CA LEU A 113 -8.78 -16.29 10.60
C LEU A 113 -10.07 -16.58 11.37
N SER A 114 -10.94 -15.58 11.58
CA SER A 114 -12.23 -15.76 12.26
C SER A 114 -13.15 -16.71 11.49
N ILE A 115 -13.23 -16.56 10.16
CA ILE A 115 -14.01 -17.48 9.31
C ILE A 115 -13.43 -18.91 9.39
N LYS A 116 -12.10 -19.05 9.34
CA LYS A 116 -11.44 -20.35 9.42
C LYS A 116 -11.68 -21.03 10.78
N LYS A 117 -11.55 -20.30 11.89
CA LYS A 117 -11.82 -20.83 13.24
C LYS A 117 -13.26 -21.33 13.38
N MET A 118 -14.22 -20.57 12.84
CA MET A 118 -15.62 -20.99 12.80
C MET A 118 -15.82 -22.30 12.02
N ASN A 119 -15.10 -22.47 10.90
CA ASN A 119 -15.11 -23.71 10.15
C ASN A 119 -14.50 -24.89 10.92
N ASP A 120 -13.37 -24.68 11.60
CA ASP A 120 -12.64 -25.75 12.30
C ASP A 120 -13.46 -26.27 13.50
N ILE A 121 -14.02 -25.37 14.31
CA ILE A 121 -14.95 -25.71 15.42
C ILE A 121 -16.12 -26.56 14.90
N ARG A 122 -16.66 -26.21 13.73
CA ARG A 122 -17.80 -26.91 13.15
C ARG A 122 -17.43 -28.28 12.59
N SER A 123 -16.24 -28.44 12.01
CA SER A 123 -15.78 -29.76 11.56
C SER A 123 -15.59 -30.72 12.72
N ASP A 124 -15.13 -30.24 13.87
CA ASP A 124 -14.94 -31.06 15.06
C ASP A 124 -16.30 -31.49 15.66
N LEU A 125 -17.27 -30.57 15.73
CA LEU A 125 -18.63 -30.85 16.20
C LEU A 125 -19.42 -31.78 15.26
N ALA A 126 -19.14 -31.75 13.95
CA ALA A 126 -19.80 -32.62 12.98
C ALA A 126 -19.46 -34.11 13.18
N GLN A 127 -18.32 -34.42 13.82
CA GLN A 127 -17.89 -35.79 14.10
C GLN A 127 -18.59 -36.41 15.32
N ILE A 128 -19.35 -35.62 16.11
CA ILE A 128 -20.00 -36.09 17.34
C ILE A 128 -21.53 -36.24 17.10
N PRO A 129 -22.07 -37.48 17.01
CA PRO A 129 -23.49 -37.71 16.68
C PRO A 129 -24.48 -37.29 17.77
N ALA A 130 -24.03 -37.21 19.04
CA ALA A 130 -24.90 -37.01 20.21
C ALA A 130 -25.39 -35.56 20.43
N LEU A 131 -24.80 -34.56 19.76
CA LEU A 131 -25.04 -33.13 20.03
C LEU A 131 -26.07 -32.48 19.09
N ARG A 132 -27.15 -33.19 18.74
CA ARG A 132 -28.10 -32.74 17.70
C ARG A 132 -28.92 -31.50 18.08
N VAL A 133 -29.20 -31.28 19.37
CA VAL A 133 -29.98 -30.12 19.87
C VAL A 133 -29.08 -28.88 20.03
N ASN A 134 -27.84 -29.05 20.51
CA ASN A 134 -26.85 -27.96 20.55
C ASN A 134 -26.55 -27.43 19.14
N ARG A 135 -26.63 -28.29 18.12
CA ARG A 135 -26.42 -27.95 16.72
C ARG A 135 -27.36 -26.85 16.18
N LEU A 136 -28.61 -26.79 16.65
CA LEU A 136 -29.57 -25.75 16.21
C LEU A 136 -29.29 -24.38 16.82
N LEU A 137 -28.92 -24.34 18.11
CA LEU A 137 -28.53 -23.11 18.80
C LEU A 137 -27.16 -22.61 18.30
N GLU A 138 -26.24 -23.51 18.01
CA GLU A 138 -24.93 -23.21 17.39
C GLU A 138 -25.07 -22.72 15.94
N ASP A 139 -26.06 -23.21 15.19
CA ASP A 139 -26.29 -22.69 13.83
C ASP A 139 -26.84 -21.25 13.85
N GLU A 140 -27.64 -20.86 14.86
CA GLU A 140 -28.09 -19.47 15.01
C GLU A 140 -26.98 -18.53 15.46
N SER A 141 -26.09 -18.96 16.36
CA SER A 141 -24.92 -18.18 16.75
C SER A 141 -23.91 -18.07 15.60
N ALA A 142 -23.64 -19.15 14.87
CA ALA A 142 -22.79 -19.13 13.68
C ALA A 142 -23.35 -18.22 12.58
N CYS A 143 -24.67 -18.23 12.38
CA CYS A 143 -25.35 -17.29 11.48
C CYS A 143 -25.17 -15.82 11.92
N ARG A 144 -25.19 -15.56 13.22
CA ARG A 144 -24.92 -14.21 13.75
C ARG A 144 -23.48 -13.80 13.52
N ASP A 145 -22.54 -14.72 13.78
CA ASP A 145 -21.11 -14.47 13.65
C ASP A 145 -20.69 -14.23 12.20
N ILE A 146 -21.20 -15.03 11.25
CA ILE A 146 -20.90 -14.84 9.83
C ILE A 146 -21.48 -13.51 9.29
N ASN A 147 -22.67 -13.12 9.76
CA ASN A 147 -23.24 -11.81 9.41
C ASN A 147 -22.43 -10.64 10.01
N ASN A 148 -21.92 -10.80 11.23
CA ASN A 148 -21.04 -9.80 11.85
C ASN A 148 -19.73 -9.67 11.07
N ILE A 149 -19.09 -10.80 10.72
CA ILE A 149 -17.87 -10.83 9.91
C ILE A 149 -18.12 -10.21 8.53
N LYS A 150 -19.25 -10.53 7.90
CA LYS A 150 -19.66 -9.94 6.62
C LYS A 150 -19.74 -8.42 6.72
N ARG A 151 -20.42 -7.89 7.74
CA ARG A 151 -20.55 -6.43 7.94
C ARG A 151 -19.18 -5.78 8.12
N ILE A 152 -18.30 -6.40 8.90
CA ILE A 152 -16.92 -5.91 9.10
C ILE A 152 -16.15 -5.91 7.77
N TYR A 153 -16.28 -6.96 6.95
CA TYR A 153 -15.61 -7.02 5.65
C TYR A 153 -16.12 -5.94 4.68
N ILE A 154 -17.43 -5.69 4.64
CA ILE A 154 -18.03 -4.63 3.81
C ILE A 154 -17.47 -3.26 4.24
N GLU A 155 -17.48 -2.98 5.55
CA GLU A 155 -16.92 -1.74 6.12
C GLU A 155 -15.42 -1.59 5.76
N LEU A 156 -14.64 -2.68 5.82
CA LEU A 156 -13.23 -2.69 5.39
C LEU A 156 -13.06 -2.41 3.90
N SER A 157 -13.95 -2.93 3.06
CA SER A 157 -13.90 -2.71 1.62
C SER A 157 -14.24 -1.26 1.26
N GLU A 158 -15.25 -0.68 1.91
CA GLU A 158 -15.57 0.75 1.79
C GLU A 158 -14.40 1.63 2.22
N ILE A 159 -13.79 1.35 3.37
CA ILE A 159 -12.60 2.07 3.84
C ILE A 159 -11.46 1.93 2.83
N SER A 160 -11.24 0.74 2.27
CA SER A 160 -10.20 0.52 1.26
C SER A 160 -10.44 1.35 0.00
N GLY A 161 -11.69 1.46 -0.45
CA GLY A 161 -12.10 2.33 -1.56
C GLY A 161 -11.84 3.82 -1.25
N GLU A 162 -12.16 4.28 -0.06
CA GLU A 162 -11.88 5.66 0.38
C GLU A 162 -10.38 5.95 0.43
N ILE A 163 -9.57 5.03 0.97
CA ILE A 163 -8.11 5.15 0.98
C ILE A 163 -7.57 5.20 -0.47
N ASN A 164 -8.07 4.33 -1.36
CA ASN A 164 -7.66 4.34 -2.77
C ASN A 164 -8.00 5.66 -3.46
N ASN A 165 -9.19 6.22 -3.22
CA ASN A 165 -9.61 7.49 -3.81
C ASN A 165 -8.79 8.67 -3.28
N LEU A 166 -8.41 8.64 -2.00
CA LEU A 166 -7.58 9.68 -1.38
C LEU A 166 -6.13 9.64 -1.87
N TYR A 167 -5.52 8.46 -1.88
CA TYR A 167 -4.09 8.33 -2.11
C TYR A 167 -3.74 7.95 -3.55
N GLY A 168 -4.64 7.33 -4.31
CA GLY A 168 -4.34 6.74 -5.61
C GLY A 168 -3.74 7.74 -6.61
N LEU A 169 -4.33 8.93 -6.73
CA LEU A 169 -3.82 9.98 -7.62
C LEU A 169 -2.50 10.58 -7.12
N THR A 170 -2.42 10.88 -5.84
CA THR A 170 -1.24 11.48 -5.20
C THR A 170 -0.03 10.55 -5.27
N VAL A 171 -0.26 9.25 -5.07
CA VAL A 171 0.74 8.20 -5.23
C VAL A 171 1.15 8.10 -6.69
N LEU A 172 0.24 8.09 -7.66
CA LEU A 172 0.60 8.09 -9.08
C LEU A 172 1.52 9.26 -9.46
N ILE A 173 1.18 10.48 -9.03
CA ILE A 173 2.01 11.67 -9.27
C ILE A 173 3.39 11.48 -8.62
N SER A 174 3.43 10.94 -7.39
CA SER A 174 4.68 10.64 -6.69
C SER A 174 5.53 9.62 -7.45
N LEU A 175 4.91 8.57 -8.00
CA LEU A 175 5.56 7.54 -8.80
C LEU A 175 6.16 8.14 -10.09
N LEU A 176 5.42 9.02 -10.78
CA LEU A 176 5.91 9.68 -12.00
C LEU A 176 7.10 10.61 -11.69
N LEU A 177 7.03 11.39 -10.61
CA LEU A 177 8.13 12.26 -10.19
C LEU A 177 9.39 11.46 -9.83
N PHE A 178 9.24 10.37 -9.07
CA PHE A 178 10.36 9.49 -8.77
C PHE A 178 10.94 8.80 -10.01
N GLY A 179 10.11 8.41 -10.97
CA GLY A 179 10.57 7.85 -12.23
C GLY A 179 11.40 8.85 -13.05
N PHE A 180 10.94 10.10 -13.13
CA PHE A 180 11.68 11.17 -13.78
C PHE A 180 13.03 11.44 -13.07
N ASP A 181 13.00 11.60 -11.75
CA ASP A 181 14.21 11.81 -10.94
C ASP A 181 15.19 10.63 -11.06
N ALA A 182 14.69 9.39 -11.17
CA ALA A 182 15.52 8.21 -11.40
C ALA A 182 16.20 8.24 -12.78
N ILE A 183 15.51 8.62 -13.85
CA ILE A 183 16.10 8.76 -15.19
C ILE A 183 17.23 9.81 -15.18
N VAL A 184 16.95 10.99 -14.61
CA VAL A 184 17.95 12.07 -14.50
C VAL A 184 19.15 11.62 -13.66
N SER A 185 18.89 10.96 -12.53
CA SER A 185 19.93 10.44 -11.65
C SER A 185 20.82 9.42 -12.36
N LEU A 186 20.23 8.46 -13.08
CA LEU A 186 20.99 7.42 -13.76
C LEU A 186 21.79 8.02 -14.94
N HIS A 187 21.22 8.97 -15.67
CA HIS A 187 21.94 9.69 -16.72
C HIS A 187 23.21 10.38 -16.19
N ILE A 188 23.10 11.10 -15.06
CA ILE A 188 24.26 11.76 -14.43
C ILE A 188 25.32 10.73 -14.05
N ILE A 189 24.93 9.59 -13.48
CA ILE A 189 25.88 8.55 -13.01
C ILE A 189 26.59 7.86 -14.17
N PHE A 190 25.88 7.56 -15.25
CA PHE A 190 26.43 6.77 -16.36
C PHE A 190 27.25 7.61 -17.35
N ILE A 191 26.87 8.85 -17.60
CA ILE A 191 27.48 9.67 -18.66
C ILE A 191 28.58 10.59 -18.12
N LEU A 192 28.44 11.15 -16.91
CA LEU A 192 29.47 12.06 -16.41
C LEU A 192 30.68 11.29 -15.84
N PRO A 193 31.91 11.71 -16.16
CA PRO A 193 33.10 11.13 -15.56
C PRO A 193 33.11 11.39 -14.05
N PRO A 194 33.71 10.48 -13.26
CA PRO A 194 33.76 10.62 -11.81
C PRO A 194 34.43 11.95 -11.44
N PRO A 195 33.81 12.74 -10.55
CA PRO A 195 34.29 14.06 -10.23
C PRO A 195 35.62 13.99 -9.47
N LYS A 196 36.54 14.89 -9.84
CA LYS A 196 37.84 15.02 -9.14
C LYS A 196 37.74 15.78 -7.82
N ALA A 197 36.72 16.64 -7.68
CA ALA A 197 36.49 17.42 -6.46
C ALA A 197 35.61 16.65 -5.46
N PHE A 198 35.99 16.66 -4.19
CA PHE A 198 35.27 15.95 -3.13
C PHE A 198 33.81 16.41 -2.98
N SER A 199 33.51 17.70 -3.12
CA SER A 199 32.13 18.23 -3.06
C SER A 199 31.24 17.70 -4.19
N LEU A 200 31.79 17.58 -5.40
CA LEU A 200 31.08 17.01 -6.54
C LEU A 200 30.92 15.49 -6.40
N PHE A 201 31.87 14.81 -5.76
CA PHE A 201 31.76 13.39 -5.41
C PHE A 201 30.61 13.12 -4.44
N LEU A 202 30.46 13.94 -3.40
CA LEU A 202 29.32 13.84 -2.47
C LEU A 202 27.98 14.07 -3.19
N PHE A 203 27.92 15.02 -4.13
CA PHE A 203 26.73 15.26 -4.95
C PHE A 203 26.38 14.06 -5.86
N HIS A 204 27.38 13.39 -6.44
CA HIS A 204 27.15 12.17 -7.23
C HIS A 204 26.60 11.03 -6.38
N ILE A 205 27.11 10.85 -5.14
CA ILE A 205 26.55 9.88 -4.20
C ILE A 205 25.10 10.23 -3.84
N ALA A 206 24.82 11.49 -3.49
CA ALA A 206 23.47 11.93 -3.14
C ALA A 206 22.46 11.69 -4.27
N THR A 207 22.86 12.00 -5.50
CA THR A 207 22.07 11.75 -6.70
C THR A 207 21.83 10.25 -6.88
N GLY A 208 22.89 9.44 -6.78
CA GLY A 208 22.81 7.98 -6.91
C GLY A 208 22.00 7.26 -5.85
N LEU A 209 21.67 7.91 -4.72
CA LEU A 209 20.75 7.35 -3.73
C LEU A 209 19.27 7.47 -4.14
N ILE A 210 18.92 8.36 -5.08
CA ILE A 210 17.53 8.64 -5.46
C ILE A 210 16.88 7.42 -6.14
N ALA A 211 17.52 6.90 -7.18
CA ALA A 211 17.00 5.78 -7.95
C ALA A 211 16.76 4.50 -7.11
N PRO A 212 17.75 3.96 -6.37
CA PRO A 212 17.54 2.75 -5.56
C PRO A 212 16.52 2.98 -4.44
N TRP A 213 16.47 4.19 -3.86
CA TRP A 213 15.47 4.51 -2.84
C TRP A 213 14.05 4.55 -3.41
N GLY A 214 13.86 5.20 -4.56
CA GLY A 214 12.57 5.22 -5.26
C GLY A 214 12.10 3.80 -5.62
N ILE A 215 12.99 2.96 -6.15
CA ILE A 215 12.70 1.55 -6.46
C ILE A 215 12.29 0.78 -5.20
N PHE A 216 13.00 0.98 -4.07
CA PHE A 216 12.65 0.34 -2.80
C PHE A 216 11.25 0.75 -2.33
N LEU A 217 10.92 2.03 -2.37
CA LEU A 217 9.59 2.53 -2.00
C LEU A 217 8.50 1.93 -2.91
N PHE A 218 8.75 1.81 -4.22
CA PHE A 218 7.79 1.23 -5.15
C PHE A 218 7.59 -0.27 -4.87
N LEU A 219 8.67 -1.00 -4.58
CA LEU A 219 8.62 -2.42 -4.21
C LEU A 219 7.79 -2.65 -2.95
N VAL A 220 8.00 -1.80 -1.93
CA VAL A 220 7.28 -1.86 -0.67
C VAL A 220 5.80 -1.59 -0.88
N LEU A 221 5.47 -0.53 -1.63
CA LEU A 221 4.10 -0.15 -1.96
C LEU A 221 3.36 -1.24 -2.74
N THR A 222 3.91 -1.65 -3.89
CA THR A 222 3.29 -2.65 -4.76
C THR A 222 3.15 -3.99 -4.05
N SER A 223 4.10 -4.36 -3.17
CA SER A 223 3.97 -5.53 -2.31
C SER A 223 2.85 -5.40 -1.28
N ALA A 224 2.65 -4.23 -0.68
CA ALA A 224 1.55 -3.99 0.26
C ALA A 224 0.19 -4.05 -0.45
N VAL A 225 0.08 -3.44 -1.64
CA VAL A 225 -1.12 -3.52 -2.50
C VAL A 225 -1.42 -4.97 -2.86
N SER A 226 -0.49 -5.69 -3.48
CA SER A 226 -0.70 -7.08 -3.90
C SER A 226 -1.06 -7.99 -2.73
N LYS A 227 -0.36 -7.86 -1.58
CA LYS A 227 -0.65 -8.66 -0.39
C LYS A 227 -2.07 -8.43 0.13
N THR A 228 -2.53 -7.18 0.15
CA THR A 228 -3.86 -6.81 0.65
C THR A 228 -4.95 -7.33 -0.30
N THR A 229 -4.77 -7.13 -1.61
CA THR A 229 -5.65 -7.66 -2.65
C THR A 229 -5.71 -9.19 -2.62
N ASP A 230 -4.58 -9.88 -2.43
CA ASP A 230 -4.55 -11.34 -2.35
C ASP A 230 -5.23 -11.86 -1.08
N LEU A 231 -5.08 -11.17 0.06
CA LEU A 231 -5.79 -11.50 1.30
C LEU A 231 -7.31 -11.37 1.13
N SER A 232 -7.74 -10.34 0.40
CA SER A 232 -9.14 -10.12 0.04
C SER A 232 -9.68 -11.22 -0.88
N LYS A 233 -8.94 -11.60 -1.93
CA LYS A 233 -9.29 -12.73 -2.81
C LYS A 233 -9.39 -14.05 -2.04
N LYS A 234 -8.49 -14.28 -1.07
CA LYS A 234 -8.52 -15.46 -0.19
C LYS A 234 -9.79 -15.51 0.67
N THR A 235 -10.37 -14.38 1.06
CA THR A 235 -11.66 -14.36 1.77
C THR A 235 -12.74 -15.06 0.94
N GLY A 236 -12.85 -14.74 -0.35
CA GLY A 236 -13.80 -15.42 -1.26
C GLY A 236 -13.56 -16.91 -1.41
N GLN A 237 -12.30 -17.33 -1.48
CA GLN A 237 -11.95 -18.75 -1.53
C GLN A 237 -12.34 -19.49 -0.23
N ILE A 238 -12.13 -18.87 0.93
CA ILE A 238 -12.50 -19.49 2.22
C ILE A 238 -14.03 -19.64 2.31
N ILE A 239 -14.78 -18.63 1.88
CA ILE A 239 -16.26 -18.67 1.92
C ILE A 239 -16.81 -19.70 0.94
N SER A 240 -16.27 -19.78 -0.28
CA SER A 240 -16.72 -20.79 -1.26
C SER A 240 -16.43 -22.21 -0.78
N LEU A 241 -15.25 -22.45 -0.18
CA LEU A 241 -14.92 -23.72 0.47
C LEU A 241 -15.88 -24.04 1.62
N LEU A 242 -16.20 -23.04 2.43
CA LEU A 242 -17.14 -23.19 3.54
C LEU A 242 -18.55 -23.52 3.06
N SER A 243 -19.01 -22.91 1.95
CA SER A 243 -20.34 -23.17 1.36
C SER A 243 -20.48 -24.55 0.73
N ASN A 244 -19.39 -25.15 0.27
CA ASN A 244 -19.39 -26.45 -0.43
C ASN A 244 -19.33 -27.67 0.51
N ARG A 245 -19.07 -27.48 1.81
CA ARG A 245 -19.04 -28.59 2.78
C ARG A 245 -20.46 -29.11 3.11
N ARG A 246 -20.57 -30.36 3.57
CA ARG A 246 -21.80 -30.96 4.12
C ARG A 246 -21.49 -31.62 5.48
N PRO A 247 -22.45 -31.71 6.42
CA PRO A 247 -23.80 -31.15 6.39
C PRO A 247 -23.84 -29.68 6.86
N ILE A 248 -24.42 -28.80 6.06
CA ILE A 248 -24.61 -27.38 6.40
C ILE A 248 -26.10 -27.08 6.51
N ASN A 249 -26.49 -26.39 7.58
CA ASN A 249 -27.83 -25.86 7.77
C ASN A 249 -28.22 -24.93 6.60
N PRO A 250 -29.43 -25.08 6.02
CA PRO A 250 -29.88 -24.27 4.88
C PRO A 250 -29.82 -22.76 5.14
N LYS A 251 -30.16 -22.29 6.35
CA LYS A 251 -30.07 -20.86 6.71
C LYS A 251 -28.64 -20.34 6.68
N PHE A 252 -27.69 -21.12 7.19
CA PHE A 252 -26.27 -20.78 7.17
C PHE A 252 -25.72 -20.78 5.74
N LYS A 253 -26.14 -21.76 4.92
CA LYS A 253 -25.77 -21.82 3.50
C LYS A 253 -26.25 -20.59 2.73
N GLU A 254 -27.48 -20.14 3.00
CA GLU A 254 -28.02 -18.92 2.40
C GLU A 254 -27.19 -17.68 2.76
N GLN A 255 -26.75 -17.57 4.03
CA GLN A 255 -25.90 -16.45 4.46
C GLN A 255 -24.51 -16.47 3.82
N LEU A 256 -23.90 -17.65 3.69
CA LEU A 256 -22.63 -17.79 2.96
C LEU A 256 -22.77 -17.43 1.49
N TYR A 257 -23.89 -17.81 0.86
CA TYR A 257 -24.17 -17.42 -0.52
C TYR A 257 -24.32 -15.90 -0.65
N LYS A 258 -25.08 -15.26 0.24
CA LYS A 258 -25.20 -13.79 0.29
C LYS A 258 -23.84 -13.12 0.51
N PHE A 259 -23.00 -13.66 1.39
CA PHE A 259 -21.66 -13.12 1.60
C PHE A 259 -20.77 -13.31 0.38
N SER A 260 -20.76 -14.50 -0.24
CA SER A 260 -20.01 -14.75 -1.48
C SER A 260 -20.44 -13.83 -2.62
N ASN A 261 -21.74 -13.54 -2.74
CA ASN A 261 -22.26 -12.60 -3.71
C ASN A 261 -21.73 -11.17 -3.43
N ASP A 262 -21.81 -10.73 -2.19
CA ASP A 262 -21.34 -9.39 -1.81
C ASP A 262 -19.82 -9.24 -1.96
N LEU A 263 -19.03 -10.30 -1.70
CA LEU A 263 -17.59 -10.29 -1.96
C LEU A 263 -17.25 -10.00 -3.44
N SER A 264 -18.11 -10.39 -4.37
CA SER A 264 -17.92 -10.09 -5.79
C SER A 264 -18.14 -8.61 -6.10
N HIS A 265 -18.99 -7.93 -5.32
CA HIS A 265 -19.29 -6.50 -5.46
C HIS A 265 -18.33 -5.61 -4.67
N PHE A 266 -17.81 -6.07 -3.54
CA PHE A 266 -16.93 -5.31 -2.63
C PHE A 266 -15.47 -5.71 -2.78
N LYS A 267 -14.97 -5.76 -4.02
CA LYS A 267 -13.61 -6.19 -4.30
C LYS A 267 -12.61 -5.12 -3.89
N VAL A 268 -11.73 -5.46 -2.95
CA VAL A 268 -10.61 -4.60 -2.55
C VAL A 268 -9.55 -4.63 -3.66
N GLU A 269 -9.52 -3.58 -4.46
CA GLU A 269 -8.52 -3.35 -5.50
C GLU A 269 -7.99 -1.92 -5.39
N PHE A 270 -6.70 -1.75 -5.67
CA PHE A 270 -6.04 -0.45 -5.60
C PHE A 270 -5.55 -0.08 -6.99
N SER A 271 -6.04 1.04 -7.49
CA SER A 271 -5.71 1.57 -8.80
C SER A 271 -5.62 3.08 -8.74
N ALA A 272 -4.67 3.63 -9.48
CA ALA A 272 -4.59 5.06 -9.71
C ALA A 272 -5.70 5.45 -10.71
N TYR A 273 -6.67 6.22 -10.21
CA TYR A 273 -7.78 6.77 -10.99
C TYR A 273 -8.60 5.73 -11.78
N GLY A 274 -8.68 4.49 -11.28
CA GLY A 274 -9.43 3.41 -11.94
C GLY A 274 -8.78 2.86 -13.22
N ALA A 275 -7.72 3.48 -13.72
CA ALA A 275 -7.11 3.13 -15.01
C ALA A 275 -5.85 2.26 -14.84
N LEU A 276 -5.08 2.49 -13.78
CA LEU A 276 -3.76 1.87 -13.63
C LEU A 276 -3.67 1.09 -12.31
N PRO A 277 -3.60 -0.26 -12.35
CA PRO A 277 -3.47 -1.06 -11.14
C PRO A 277 -2.12 -0.80 -10.48
N LEU A 278 -2.11 -0.59 -9.16
CA LEU A 278 -0.89 -0.31 -8.39
C LEU A 278 -0.24 -1.59 -7.85
N ASP A 279 -0.21 -2.64 -8.66
CA ASP A 279 0.31 -3.96 -8.29
C ASP A 279 1.76 -4.19 -8.73
N ARG A 280 2.25 -5.42 -8.58
CA ARG A 280 3.62 -5.78 -8.96
C ARG A 280 3.88 -5.70 -10.46
N ASP A 281 2.86 -5.83 -11.29
CA ASP A 281 3.03 -5.76 -12.74
C ASP A 281 3.36 -4.34 -13.17
N PHE A 282 2.79 -3.34 -12.48
CA PHE A 282 3.16 -1.94 -12.66
C PHE A 282 4.65 -1.67 -12.42
N LEU A 283 5.27 -2.34 -11.45
CA LEU A 283 6.71 -2.18 -11.20
C LEU A 283 7.54 -2.61 -12.42
N GLY A 284 7.17 -3.72 -13.06
CA GLY A 284 7.83 -4.20 -14.26
C GLY A 284 7.69 -3.21 -15.42
N ILE A 285 6.50 -2.64 -15.60
CA ILE A 285 6.23 -1.61 -16.61
C ILE A 285 7.07 -0.36 -16.34
N ALA A 286 7.10 0.12 -15.10
CA ALA A 286 7.86 1.31 -14.71
C ALA A 286 9.37 1.11 -14.92
N ALA A 287 9.92 -0.03 -14.47
CA ALA A 287 11.33 -0.36 -14.64
C ALA A 287 11.71 -0.48 -16.13
N GLY A 288 10.87 -1.16 -16.93
CA GLY A 288 11.07 -1.27 -18.38
C GLY A 288 11.06 0.10 -19.06
N THR A 289 10.13 0.96 -18.68
CA THR A 289 10.03 2.33 -19.22
C THR A 289 11.26 3.17 -18.91
N ILE A 290 11.74 3.14 -17.65
CA ILE A 290 12.98 3.83 -17.24
C ILE A 290 14.17 3.30 -18.03
N ALA A 291 14.31 1.98 -18.18
CA ALA A 291 15.38 1.37 -18.95
C ALA A 291 15.34 1.78 -20.44
N THR A 292 14.16 1.80 -21.06
CA THR A 292 13.99 2.26 -22.45
C THR A 292 14.42 3.70 -22.62
N PHE A 293 13.98 4.62 -21.75
CA PHE A 293 14.40 6.02 -21.82
C PHE A 293 15.89 6.19 -21.59
N LEU A 294 16.48 5.45 -20.65
CA LEU A 294 17.92 5.48 -20.41
C LEU A 294 18.70 5.07 -21.67
N THR A 295 18.30 3.97 -22.31
CA THR A 295 18.94 3.49 -23.55
C THR A 295 18.85 4.53 -24.66
N ILE A 296 17.68 5.16 -24.86
CA ILE A 296 17.51 6.21 -25.87
C ILE A 296 18.45 7.38 -25.59
N ILE A 297 18.56 7.81 -24.33
CA ILE A 297 19.42 8.93 -23.95
C ILE A 297 20.90 8.59 -24.17
N ILE A 298 21.34 7.39 -23.79
CA ILE A 298 22.73 6.94 -23.98
C ILE A 298 23.06 6.84 -25.48
N GLN A 299 22.21 6.17 -26.26
CA GLN A 299 22.40 6.06 -27.71
C GLN A 299 22.40 7.42 -28.40
N GLY A 300 21.55 8.35 -27.98
CA GLY A 300 21.53 9.72 -28.51
C GLY A 300 22.76 10.54 -28.11
N ALA A 301 23.40 10.23 -26.98
CA ALA A 301 24.63 10.87 -26.55
C ALA A 301 25.86 10.36 -27.33
N ASP A 302 25.90 9.08 -27.70
CA ASP A 302 26.99 8.48 -28.49
C ASP A 302 27.02 8.94 -29.97
N VAL A 303 25.93 9.57 -30.45
CA VAL A 303 25.81 10.05 -31.84
C VAL A 303 26.33 11.49 -32.04
N ASN A 304 26.71 12.19 -30.96
CA ASN A 304 27.30 13.54 -31.00
C ASN A 304 28.75 13.54 -30.50
#